data_AF-H6BDG2-F1
#
_entry.id   AF-H6BDG2-F1
#
_cell.length_a   1.000
_cell.length_b   1.000
_cell.length_c   1.000
_cell.angle_alpha   90.00
_cell.angle_beta   90.00
_cell.angle_gamma   90.00
#
_symmetry.space_group_name_H-M   'P 1'
#
loop_
_entity.id
_entity.type
_entity.pdbx_description
1 polymer ?
#
loop_
_entity_poly.entity_id
_entity_poly.type
_entity_poly.pdbx_seq_one_letter_code
_entity_poly.pdbx_strand_id
1 'polypeptide(L)'
;SNKEKTDEEKSAMEKKKGQYAKFWNEFGKSIKLGIIEDATNRNRLAKLLRFESSKSDGKLVSLDEYISRMKSGQKDIFYLTGSSKEQLEKSPFLEQLTKKNYEVIYFTDPVDE
;
A
#
# COMPACT_ATOMS: atom_id res chain seq x y z
N SER A 1 -8.43 -25.90 -22.79
CA SER A 1 -9.49 -25.52 -21.84
C SER A 1 -9.43 -24.04 -21.49
N ASN A 2 -10.57 -23.35 -21.31
CA ASN A 2 -10.58 -21.96 -20.80
C ASN A 2 -10.03 -21.87 -19.36
N LYS A 3 -10.13 -22.98 -18.61
CA LYS A 3 -9.68 -23.13 -17.22
C LYS A 3 -8.15 -23.12 -17.07
N GLU A 4 -7.44 -23.85 -17.93
CA GLU A 4 -5.96 -23.90 -17.92
C GLU A 4 -5.35 -22.53 -18.25
N LYS A 5 -5.94 -21.81 -19.20
CA LYS A 5 -5.51 -20.46 -19.59
C LYS A 5 -5.65 -19.45 -18.43
N THR A 6 -6.76 -19.52 -17.68
CA THR A 6 -6.97 -18.69 -16.48
C THR A 6 -6.05 -19.03 -15.32
N ASP A 7 -5.62 -20.29 -15.18
CA ASP A 7 -4.74 -20.70 -14.08
C ASP A 7 -3.28 -20.31 -14.35
N GLU A 8 -2.84 -20.37 -15.61
CA GLU A 8 -1.54 -19.85 -16.05
C GLU A 8 -1.44 -18.33 -15.87
N GLU A 9 -2.49 -17.58 -16.25
CA GLU A 9 -2.56 -16.12 -16.07
C GLU A 9 -2.47 -15.73 -14.59
N LYS A 10 -3.21 -16.42 -13.71
CA LYS A 10 -3.12 -16.22 -12.25
C LYS A 10 -1.72 -16.51 -11.71
N SER A 11 -1.12 -17.63 -12.11
CA SER A 11 0.24 -18.00 -11.71
C SER A 11 1.28 -16.95 -12.14
N ALA A 12 1.16 -16.45 -13.38
CA ALA A 12 2.01 -15.37 -13.87
C ALA A 12 1.81 -14.06 -13.10
N MET A 13 0.57 -13.73 -12.72
CA MET A 13 0.25 -12.53 -11.95
C MET A 13 0.82 -12.60 -10.53
N GLU A 14 0.69 -13.74 -9.84
CA GLU A 14 1.26 -13.95 -8.51
C GLU A 14 2.80 -13.95 -8.54
N LYS A 15 3.43 -14.52 -9.58
CA LYS A 15 4.89 -14.40 -9.79
C LYS A 15 5.34 -12.95 -9.96
N LYS A 16 4.57 -12.14 -10.71
CA LYS A 16 4.86 -10.70 -10.89
C LYS A 16 4.70 -9.94 -9.58
N LYS A 17 3.65 -10.22 -8.80
CA LYS A 17 3.46 -9.64 -7.46
C LYS A 17 4.63 -9.99 -6.53
N GLY A 18 5.06 -11.24 -6.51
CA GLY A 18 6.20 -11.69 -5.71
C GLY A 18 7.51 -10.99 -6.12
N GLN A 19 7.77 -10.81 -7.42
CA GLN A 19 8.92 -10.04 -7.90
C GLN A 19 8.84 -8.57 -7.50
N TYR A 20 7.67 -7.95 -7.61
CA TYR A 20 7.49 -6.56 -7.22
C TYR A 20 7.63 -6.37 -5.70
N ALA A 21 7.15 -7.32 -4.89
CA ALA A 21 7.35 -7.29 -3.44
C ALA A 21 8.84 -7.31 -3.08
N LYS A 22 9.65 -8.12 -3.77
CA LYS A 22 11.11 -8.11 -3.59
C LYS A 22 11.72 -6.76 -3.97
N PHE A 23 11.38 -6.23 -5.14
CA PHE A 23 11.79 -4.88 -5.57
C PHE A 23 11.43 -3.82 -4.52
N TRP A 24 10.21 -3.86 -3.99
CA TRP A 24 9.77 -2.89 -2.99
C TRP A 24 10.54 -3.03 -1.68
N ASN A 25 10.78 -4.24 -1.22
CA ASN A 25 11.55 -4.48 0.00
C ASN A 25 13.00 -3.99 -0.12
N GLU A 26 13.59 -4.06 -1.32
CA GLU A 26 14.97 -3.62 -1.58
C GLU A 26 15.06 -2.10 -1.83
N PHE A 27 14.14 -1.53 -2.61
CA PHE A 27 14.25 -0.16 -3.13
C PHE A 27 13.21 0.82 -2.58
N GLY A 28 12.21 0.35 -1.82
CA GLY A 28 11.06 1.15 -1.39
C GLY A 28 11.45 2.41 -0.62
N LYS A 29 12.46 2.34 0.25
CA LYS A 29 12.99 3.50 0.99
C LYS A 29 13.57 4.56 0.05
N SER A 30 14.36 4.15 -0.95
CA SER A 30 14.93 5.05 -1.95
C SER A 30 13.84 5.69 -2.82
N ILE A 31 12.77 4.96 -3.13
CA ILE A 31 11.61 5.52 -3.83
C ILE A 31 10.90 6.57 -2.98
N LYS A 32 10.68 6.31 -1.69
CA LYS A 32 10.07 7.27 -0.76
C LYS A 32 10.90 8.56 -0.66
N LEU A 33 12.22 8.45 -0.54
CA LEU A 33 13.12 9.61 -0.57
C LEU A 33 13.01 10.38 -1.90
N GLY A 34 13.01 9.67 -3.03
CA GLY A 34 12.86 10.30 -4.34
C GLY A 34 11.53 11.05 -4.52
N ILE A 35 10.44 10.62 -3.89
CA ILE A 35 9.15 11.34 -3.91
C ILE A 35 9.26 12.70 -3.21
N ILE A 36 10.03 12.76 -2.12
CA ILE A 36 10.27 13.96 -1.33
C ILE A 36 11.19 14.91 -2.11
N GLU A 37 12.33 14.40 -2.59
CA GLU A 37 13.43 15.19 -3.17
C GLU A 37 13.23 15.56 -4.65
N ASP A 38 12.61 14.71 -5.45
CA ASP A 38 12.44 14.91 -6.90
C ASP A 38 10.98 15.28 -7.23
N ALA A 39 10.66 16.56 -7.09
CA ALA A 39 9.34 17.10 -7.43
C ALA A 39 8.92 16.84 -8.89
N THR A 40 9.89 16.75 -9.82
CA THR A 40 9.62 16.53 -11.25
C THR A 40 9.12 15.11 -11.51
N ASN A 41 9.73 14.12 -10.85
CA ASN A 41 9.34 12.72 -10.99
C ASN A 41 8.37 12.23 -9.92
N ARG A 42 8.01 13.05 -8.94
CA ARG A 42 7.15 12.70 -7.80
C ARG A 42 5.93 11.86 -8.18
N ASN A 43 5.16 12.30 -9.16
CA ASN A 43 3.94 11.60 -9.59
C ASN A 43 4.22 10.23 -10.21
N ARG A 44 5.38 10.07 -10.88
CA ARG A 44 5.80 8.78 -11.45
C ARG A 44 6.28 7.84 -10.35
N LEU A 45 7.03 8.36 -9.38
CA LEU A 45 7.52 7.60 -8.23
C LEU A 45 6.39 7.19 -7.28
N ALA A 46 5.41 8.06 -7.05
CA ALA A 46 4.24 7.79 -6.21
C ALA A 46 3.45 6.55 -6.68
N LYS A 47 3.38 6.30 -7.99
CA LYS A 47 2.74 5.10 -8.56
C LYS A 47 3.45 3.79 -8.17
N LEU A 48 4.72 3.87 -7.79
CA LEU A 48 5.51 2.72 -7.39
C LEU A 48 5.33 2.37 -5.91
N LEU A 49 4.74 3.27 -5.12
CA LEU A 49 4.52 3.07 -3.69
C LEU A 49 3.78 1.76 -3.42
N ARG A 50 4.24 1.05 -2.40
CA ARG A 50 3.50 -0.05 -1.78
C ARG A 50 3.46 0.14 -0.28
N PHE A 51 2.36 -0.29 0.32
CA PHE A 51 2.14 -0.16 1.75
C PHE A 51 1.23 -1.27 2.25
N GLU A 52 1.30 -1.53 3.54
CA GLU A 52 0.28 -2.32 4.22
C GLU A 52 -0.86 -1.39 4.67
N SER A 53 -2.06 -1.94 4.79
CA SER A 53 -3.23 -1.20 5.25
C SER A 53 -4.11 -2.06 6.15
N SER A 54 -5.06 -1.41 6.82
CA SER A 54 -6.06 -2.08 7.65
C SER A 54 -6.98 -3.05 6.92
N LYS A 55 -6.93 -3.07 5.57
CA LYS A 55 -7.70 -4.01 4.72
C LYS A 55 -6.82 -4.84 3.79
N SER A 56 -5.50 -4.81 3.96
CA SER A 56 -4.58 -5.51 3.06
C SER A 56 -4.16 -6.90 3.56
N ASP A 57 -4.59 -7.32 4.75
CA ASP A 57 -4.22 -8.59 5.38
C ASP A 57 -2.69 -8.82 5.43
N GLY A 58 -1.93 -7.75 5.69
CA GLY A 58 -0.47 -7.78 5.71
C GLY A 58 0.20 -7.89 4.35
N LYS A 59 -0.56 -7.75 3.25
CA LYS A 59 -0.01 -7.68 1.91
C LYS A 59 0.31 -6.24 1.54
N LEU A 60 1.37 -6.09 0.75
CA LEU A 60 1.71 -4.84 0.09
C LEU A 60 0.69 -4.54 -1.01
N VAL A 61 0.03 -3.39 -0.91
CA VAL A 61 -0.93 -2.87 -1.90
C VAL A 61 -0.47 -1.53 -2.46
N SER A 62 -0.89 -1.24 -3.68
CA SER A 62 -0.65 0.04 -4.36
C SER A 62 -1.66 1.12 -3.99
N LEU A 63 -1.34 2.37 -4.33
CA LEU A 63 -2.27 3.48 -4.20
C LEU A 63 -3.54 3.30 -5.03
N ASP A 64 -3.41 2.78 -6.25
CA ASP A 64 -4.56 2.51 -7.12
C ASP A 64 -5.49 1.44 -6.51
N GLU A 65 -4.91 0.40 -5.89
CA GLU A 65 -5.66 -0.62 -5.17
C GLU A 65 -6.41 -0.03 -3.96
N TYR A 66 -5.80 0.87 -3.20
CA TYR A 66 -6.47 1.61 -2.12
C TYR A 66 -7.63 2.44 -2.68
N ILE A 67 -7.38 3.22 -3.74
CA ILE A 67 -8.38 4.10 -4.37
C ILE A 67 -9.57 3.30 -4.86
N SER A 68 -9.34 2.12 -5.46
CA SER A 68 -10.41 1.23 -5.93
C SER A 68 -11.34 0.73 -4.81
N ARG A 69 -10.88 0.77 -3.55
CA ARG A 69 -11.63 0.36 -2.35
C ARG A 69 -12.13 1.55 -1.52
N MET A 70 -11.89 2.79 -1.96
CA MET A 70 -12.41 3.98 -1.28
C MET A 70 -13.94 3.96 -1.27
N LYS A 71 -14.50 4.41 -0.15
CA LYS A 71 -15.96 4.52 -0.04
C LYS A 71 -16.49 5.60 -0.98
N SER A 72 -17.73 5.44 -1.44
CA SER A 72 -18.42 6.51 -2.18
C SER A 72 -18.42 7.80 -1.36
N GLY A 73 -18.00 8.90 -1.98
CA GLY A 73 -17.90 10.22 -1.35
C GLY A 73 -16.66 10.44 -0.46
N GLN A 74 -15.80 9.43 -0.27
CA GLN A 74 -14.51 9.62 0.40
C GLN A 74 -13.58 10.44 -0.49
N LYS A 75 -13.06 11.56 0.03
CA LYS A 75 -12.14 12.46 -0.70
C LYS A 75 -10.68 12.29 -0.28
N ASP A 76 -10.47 11.82 0.94
CA ASP A 76 -9.15 11.76 1.56
C ASP A 76 -8.66 10.32 1.73
N ILE A 77 -7.34 10.15 1.62
CA ILE A 77 -6.64 8.92 1.97
C ILE A 77 -6.20 9.03 3.42
N PHE A 78 -6.54 8.02 4.23
CA PHE A 78 -6.15 7.99 5.64
C PHE A 78 -4.90 7.13 5.83
N TYR A 79 -3.97 7.62 6.64
CA TYR A 79 -2.77 6.89 7.03
C TYR A 79 -2.42 7.13 8.50
N LEU A 80 -1.60 6.27 9.07
CA LEU A 80 -0.96 6.43 10.38
C LEU A 80 0.53 6.16 10.26
N THR A 81 1.34 6.95 10.95
CA THR A 81 2.78 6.76 11.11
C THR A 81 3.09 6.22 12.51
N GLY A 82 4.08 5.33 12.62
CA GLY A 82 4.47 4.75 13.90
C GLY A 82 5.71 3.88 13.79
N SER A 83 6.19 3.33 14.91
CA SER A 83 7.44 2.54 14.91
C SER A 83 7.25 1.08 14.49
N SER A 84 6.01 0.56 14.54
CA SER A 84 5.69 -0.79 14.07
C SER A 84 4.20 -0.91 13.73
N LYS A 85 3.86 -1.90 12.90
CA LYS A 85 2.47 -2.20 12.55
C LYS A 85 1.65 -2.60 13.77
N GLU A 86 2.20 -3.41 14.65
CA GLU A 86 1.54 -3.88 15.86
C GLU A 86 1.16 -2.73 16.80
N GLN A 87 1.97 -1.68 16.82
CA GLN A 87 1.66 -0.44 17.55
C GLN A 87 0.49 0.29 16.89
N LEU A 88 0.52 0.44 15.56
CA LEU A 88 -0.52 1.12 14.78
C LEU A 88 -1.87 0.40 14.87
N GLU A 89 -1.87 -0.93 14.86
CA GLU A 89 -3.08 -1.76 14.97
C GLU A 89 -3.81 -1.60 16.30
N LYS A 90 -3.09 -1.20 17.36
CA LYS A 90 -3.66 -0.93 18.69
C LYS A 90 -4.08 0.53 18.88
N SER A 91 -3.93 1.36 17.85
CA SER A 91 -4.22 2.80 17.95
C SER A 91 -5.72 3.07 18.07
N PRO A 92 -6.16 3.90 19.04
CA PRO A 92 -7.56 4.31 19.13
C PRO A 92 -8.00 5.11 17.88
N PHE A 93 -7.06 5.77 17.18
CA PHE A 93 -7.36 6.47 15.93
C PHE A 93 -7.71 5.49 14.80
N LEU A 94 -7.02 4.35 14.73
CA LEU A 94 -7.34 3.30 13.78
C LEU A 94 -8.73 2.74 14.05
N GLU A 95 -9.07 2.47 15.32
CA GLU A 95 -10.38 1.95 15.70
C GLU A 95 -11.52 2.89 15.27
N GLN A 96 -11.36 4.21 15.45
CA GLN A 96 -12.37 5.18 15.04
C GLN A 96 -12.58 5.23 13.52
N LEU A 97 -11.49 5.14 12.73
CA LEU A 97 -11.56 5.17 11.27
C LEU A 97 -12.12 3.86 10.69
N THR A 98 -11.69 2.72 11.23
CA THR A 98 -12.17 1.40 10.81
C THR A 98 -13.64 1.16 11.19
N LYS A 99 -14.12 1.68 12.33
CA LYS A 99 -15.56 1.73 12.67
C LYS A 99 -16.39 2.48 11.63
N LYS A 100 -15.81 3.49 10.98
CA LYS A 100 -16.41 4.22 9.85
C LYS A 100 -16.18 3.51 8.51
N ASN A 101 -15.58 2.33 8.51
CA ASN A 101 -15.19 1.52 7.35
C ASN A 101 -14.15 2.19 6.42
N TYR A 102 -13.36 3.14 6.94
CA TYR A 102 -12.24 3.70 6.20
C TYR A 102 -11.05 2.74 6.21
N GLU A 103 -10.42 2.55 5.05
CA GLU A 103 -9.13 1.89 4.95
C GLU A 103 -8.05 2.86 5.43
N VAL A 104 -7.10 2.38 6.22
CA VAL A 104 -6.02 3.20 6.80
C VAL A 104 -4.69 2.57 6.41
N ILE A 105 -3.83 3.36 5.78
CA ILE A 105 -2.47 2.95 5.41
C ILE A 105 -1.58 2.95 6.65
N TYR A 106 -0.71 1.95 6.77
CA TYR A 106 0.31 1.88 7.81
C TYR A 106 1.65 2.30 7.23
N PHE A 107 2.23 3.33 7.83
CA PHE A 107 3.56 3.81 7.54
C PHE A 107 4.45 3.60 8.76
N THR A 108 5.52 2.83 8.58
CA THR A 108 6.39 2.40 9.68
C THR A 108 7.86 2.73 9.46
N ASP A 109 8.18 3.38 8.33
CA ASP A 109 9.55 3.84 8.09
C ASP A 109 9.72 5.27 8.64
N PRO A 110 10.89 5.63 9.20
CA PRO A 110 11.16 7.00 9.67
C PRO A 110 11.01 8.08 8.60
N VAL A 111 11.14 7.73 7.32
CA VAL A 111 10.97 8.66 6.17
C VAL A 111 9.50 8.98 5.89
N ASP A 112 8.56 8.31 6.56
CA ASP A 112 7.13 8.50 6.34
C ASP A 112 6.51 9.65 7.19
N GLU A 113 7.26 10.21 8.16
CA GLU A 113 6.88 11.41 8.94
C GLU A 113 7.25 12.72 8.21
#